data_AF-A0AB39WLA1-F1
#
_entry.id   AF-A0AB39WLA1-F1
#
_cell.length_a   1.000
_cell.length_b   1.000
_cell.length_c   1.000
_cell.angle_alpha   90.00
_cell.angle_beta   90.00
_cell.angle_gamma   90.00
#
_symmetry.space_group_name_H-M   'P 1'
#
loop_
_entity.id
_entity.type
_entity.pdbx_description
1 polymer ?
#
loop_
_entity_poly.entity_id
_entity_poly.type
_entity_poly.pdbx_seq_one_letter_code
_entity_poly.pdbx_strand_id
1 'polypeptide(L)'
;MPISPNFTSVLSKDWEINFTQCMPNGYLKYTDLCNLLQLTAAVHSEMGGISFTDMQEFNQAWVLSRMRVEITALPKWRDIVTVKTWINTMENSRSVRALEMHLNGKKIVGTETFWAVFNTEKRRPEALTLPYEHFELYPEKKATIAPFSKINISAEKEELFEKTVFLSDLDIVNHVNNVKYLEWCLDLVEEKTILNQEIKSFEMNFMKELSLKDQVVIHENVSEESLVFSITKEEKNCFALQLNLK
;
A
#
# COMPACT_ATOMS: atom_id res chain seq x y z
N MET A 1 -18.30 13.61 8.42
CA MET A 1 -19.62 12.93 8.28
C MET A 1 -19.91 12.11 9.54
N PRO A 2 -21.18 11.90 9.93
CA PRO A 2 -21.49 11.02 11.06
C PRO A 2 -21.07 9.58 10.74
N ILE A 3 -20.66 8.83 11.76
CA ILE A 3 -20.36 7.40 11.66
C ILE A 3 -21.56 6.68 11.04
N SER A 4 -21.29 5.81 10.07
CA SER A 4 -22.33 5.07 9.37
C SER A 4 -23.13 4.20 10.35
N PRO A 5 -24.48 4.14 10.24
CA PRO A 5 -25.29 3.26 11.09
C PRO A 5 -24.98 1.77 10.87
N ASN A 6 -24.33 1.42 9.75
CA ASN A 6 -23.92 0.06 9.41
C ASN A 6 -22.42 -0.18 9.69
N PHE A 7 -21.76 0.72 10.42
CA PHE A 7 -20.35 0.58 10.76
C PHE A 7 -20.11 -0.65 11.66
N THR A 8 -19.03 -1.36 11.36
CA THR A 8 -18.49 -2.43 12.19
C THR A 8 -16.97 -2.34 12.15
N SER A 9 -16.28 -2.72 13.23
CA SER A 9 -14.81 -2.63 13.36
C SER A 9 -14.04 -3.55 12.41
N VAL A 10 -14.74 -4.47 11.74
CA VAL A 10 -14.22 -5.34 10.68
C VAL A 10 -15.09 -5.19 9.44
N LEU A 11 -14.59 -4.51 8.41
CA LEU A 11 -15.28 -4.43 7.13
C LEU A 11 -14.96 -5.65 6.27
N SER A 12 -15.97 -6.15 5.55
CA SER A 12 -15.84 -7.13 4.47
C SER A 12 -16.48 -6.56 3.21
N LYS A 13 -15.76 -6.58 2.09
CA LYS A 13 -16.23 -6.03 0.81
C LYS A 13 -15.83 -6.94 -0.35
N ASP A 14 -16.80 -7.25 -1.21
CA ASP A 14 -16.55 -8.02 -2.42
C ASP A 14 -16.16 -7.13 -3.60
N TRP A 15 -15.25 -7.64 -4.43
CA TRP A 15 -14.77 -7.01 -5.65
C TRP A 15 -14.75 -8.05 -6.78
N GLU A 16 -15.37 -7.72 -7.91
CA GLU A 16 -15.18 -8.49 -9.15
C GLU A 16 -13.92 -8.00 -9.87
N ILE A 17 -13.03 -8.93 -10.24
CA ILE A 17 -11.79 -8.60 -10.94
C ILE A 17 -12.07 -8.29 -12.40
N ASN A 18 -11.76 -7.05 -12.81
CA ASN A 18 -12.00 -6.57 -14.16
C ASN A 18 -10.84 -6.88 -15.12
N PHE A 19 -11.16 -6.88 -16.41
CA PHE A 19 -10.21 -7.20 -17.47
C PHE A 19 -8.98 -6.28 -17.47
N THR A 20 -9.16 -4.98 -17.26
CA THR A 20 -8.08 -3.97 -17.27
C THR A 20 -7.14 -4.05 -16.06
N GLN A 21 -7.59 -4.72 -15.00
CA GLN A 21 -6.81 -4.94 -13.76
C GLN A 21 -5.86 -6.14 -13.87
N CYS A 22 -5.93 -6.88 -14.97
CA CYS A 22 -5.15 -8.10 -15.16
C CYS A 22 -3.90 -7.87 -16.01
N MET A 23 -2.85 -8.62 -15.68
CA MET A 23 -1.66 -8.82 -16.51
C MET A 23 -2.02 -9.69 -17.74
N PRO A 24 -1.14 -9.78 -18.76
CA PRO A 24 -1.39 -10.58 -19.97
C PRO A 24 -1.71 -12.06 -19.74
N ASN A 25 -1.27 -12.63 -18.61
CA ASN A 25 -1.58 -14.01 -18.20
C ASN A 25 -2.96 -14.16 -17.51
N GLY A 26 -3.74 -13.08 -17.42
CA GLY A 26 -5.09 -13.06 -16.86
C GLY A 26 -5.18 -12.93 -15.34
N TYR A 27 -4.06 -12.83 -14.63
CA TYR A 27 -4.02 -12.62 -13.18
C TYR A 27 -4.01 -11.13 -12.81
N LEU A 28 -4.59 -10.79 -11.66
CA LEU A 28 -4.61 -9.43 -11.12
C LEU A 28 -3.20 -8.83 -11.01
N LYS A 29 -3.00 -7.61 -11.50
CA LYS A 29 -1.74 -6.87 -11.33
C LYS A 29 -1.45 -6.63 -9.85
N TYR A 30 -0.18 -6.66 -9.45
CA TYR A 30 0.23 -6.33 -8.07
C TYR A 30 -0.16 -4.89 -7.68
N THR A 31 -0.15 -3.96 -8.62
CA THR A 31 -0.61 -2.57 -8.41
C THR A 31 -2.11 -2.51 -8.14
N ASP A 32 -2.92 -3.27 -8.90
CA ASP A 32 -4.36 -3.36 -8.68
C ASP A 32 -4.72 -4.12 -7.40
N LEU A 33 -3.93 -5.11 -6.99
CA LEU A 33 -4.04 -5.71 -5.66
C LEU A 33 -3.92 -4.63 -4.57
N CYS A 34 -2.88 -3.80 -4.64
CA CYS A 34 -2.69 -2.69 -3.70
C CYS A 34 -3.83 -1.65 -3.77
N ASN A 35 -4.38 -1.39 -4.96
CA ASN A 35 -5.54 -0.51 -5.11
C ASN A 35 -6.78 -1.06 -4.40
N LEU A 36 -7.16 -2.32 -4.64
CA LEU A 36 -8.34 -2.94 -4.01
C LEU A 36 -8.22 -2.94 -2.47
N LEU A 37 -7.03 -3.22 -1.96
CA LEU A 37 -6.73 -3.18 -0.52
C LEU A 37 -6.92 -1.75 0.04
N GLN A 38 -6.30 -0.75 -0.58
CA GLN A 38 -6.41 0.65 -0.12
C GLN A 38 -7.82 1.21 -0.26
N LEU A 39 -8.54 0.89 -1.34
CA LEU A 39 -9.94 1.29 -1.52
C LEU A 39 -10.84 0.69 -0.45
N THR A 40 -10.62 -0.57 -0.07
CA THR A 40 -11.38 -1.21 1.02
C THR A 40 -11.07 -0.54 2.36
N ALA A 41 -9.80 -0.20 2.63
CA ALA A 41 -9.43 0.57 3.81
C ALA A 41 -10.08 1.96 3.83
N ALA A 42 -10.12 2.65 2.69
CA ALA A 42 -10.74 3.97 2.56
C ALA A 42 -12.25 3.93 2.85
N VAL A 43 -12.98 2.95 2.29
CA VAL A 43 -14.41 2.74 2.58
C VAL A 43 -14.63 2.49 4.07
N HIS A 44 -13.80 1.67 4.72
CA HIS A 44 -13.91 1.40 6.14
C HIS A 44 -13.67 2.67 6.99
N SER A 45 -12.68 3.49 6.61
CA SER A 45 -12.40 4.77 7.28
C SER A 45 -13.54 5.78 7.09
N GLU A 46 -14.17 5.85 5.91
CA GLU A 46 -15.35 6.67 5.64
C GLU A 46 -16.55 6.24 6.48
N MET A 47 -16.84 4.93 6.53
CA MET A 47 -17.91 4.41 7.38
C MET A 47 -17.67 4.70 8.87
N GLY A 48 -16.40 4.68 9.30
CA GLY A 48 -16.02 4.91 10.68
C GLY A 48 -15.74 6.36 11.06
N GLY A 49 -15.96 7.32 10.16
CA GLY A 49 -15.82 8.76 10.44
C GLY A 49 -14.37 9.23 10.64
N ILE A 50 -13.40 8.53 10.02
CA ILE A 50 -11.96 8.87 10.05
C ILE A 50 -11.37 8.90 8.64
N SER A 51 -12.18 9.24 7.63
CA SER A 51 -11.72 9.35 6.23
C SER A 51 -10.81 10.54 6.00
N PHE A 52 -10.23 10.60 4.81
CA PHE A 52 -9.52 11.79 4.35
C PHE A 52 -10.38 13.06 4.50
N THR A 53 -11.63 13.03 4.04
CA THR A 53 -12.53 14.19 4.10
C THR A 53 -12.86 14.60 5.54
N ASP A 54 -13.08 13.64 6.44
CA ASP A 54 -13.34 13.93 7.86
C ASP A 54 -12.13 14.61 8.52
N MET A 55 -10.91 14.13 8.21
CA MET A 55 -9.68 14.67 8.80
C MET A 55 -9.32 16.06 8.27
N GLN A 56 -9.74 16.40 7.04
CA GLN A 56 -9.49 17.72 6.47
C GLN A 56 -10.17 18.84 7.27
N GLU A 57 -11.25 18.56 8.01
CA GLU A 57 -11.87 19.54 8.93
C GLU A 57 -10.91 20.00 10.04
N PHE A 58 -9.84 19.24 10.29
CA PHE A 58 -8.82 19.50 11.31
C PHE A 58 -7.42 19.73 10.72
N ASN A 59 -7.32 19.97 9.41
CA ASN A 59 -6.05 20.07 8.69
C ASN A 59 -5.18 18.82 8.85
N GLN A 60 -5.82 17.64 8.95
CA GLN A 60 -5.15 16.36 9.10
C GLN A 60 -5.39 15.47 7.86
N ALA A 61 -4.45 14.57 7.60
CA ALA A 61 -4.60 13.53 6.60
C ALA A 61 -3.88 12.24 7.04
N TRP A 62 -4.36 11.11 6.55
CA TRP A 62 -3.64 9.84 6.61
C TRP A 62 -2.57 9.78 5.54
N VAL A 63 -1.34 9.47 5.92
CA VAL A 63 -0.23 9.21 5.02
C VAL A 63 0.23 7.75 5.20
N LEU A 64 0.23 6.97 4.12
CA LEU A 64 0.75 5.62 4.13
C LEU A 64 2.27 5.68 4.25
N SER A 65 2.83 5.09 5.30
CA SER A 65 4.28 5.06 5.52
C SER A 65 4.89 3.73 5.10
N ARG A 66 4.20 2.61 5.36
CA ARG A 66 4.71 1.27 5.05
C ARG A 66 3.59 0.31 4.68
N MET A 67 3.92 -0.69 3.87
CA MET A 67 3.01 -1.76 3.50
C MET A 67 3.79 -3.05 3.34
N ARG A 68 3.34 -4.12 3.99
CA ARG A 68 3.83 -5.50 3.78
C ARG A 68 2.71 -6.33 3.18
N VAL A 69 3.00 -7.06 2.11
CA VAL A 69 2.05 -7.93 1.42
C VAL A 69 2.63 -9.33 1.30
N GLU A 70 1.86 -10.34 1.70
CA GLU A 70 2.20 -11.77 1.54
C GLU A 70 1.18 -12.42 0.60
N ILE A 71 1.68 -13.09 -0.44
CA ILE A 71 0.87 -13.57 -1.56
C ILE A 71 1.05 -15.08 -1.70
N THR A 72 -0.05 -15.80 -1.56
CA THR A 72 -0.11 -17.24 -1.87
C THR A 72 -0.54 -17.47 -3.32
N ALA A 73 -1.48 -16.66 -3.81
CA ALA A 73 -1.97 -16.68 -5.19
C ALA A 73 -2.61 -15.33 -5.55
N LEU A 74 -2.63 -15.00 -6.84
CA LEU A 74 -3.43 -13.88 -7.36
C LEU A 74 -4.75 -14.38 -7.95
N PRO A 75 -5.86 -13.62 -7.82
CA PRO A 75 -7.10 -13.94 -8.51
C PRO A 75 -6.98 -13.63 -10.01
N LYS A 76 -7.91 -14.16 -10.80
CA LYS A 76 -8.01 -13.95 -12.25
C LYS A 76 -9.17 -13.04 -12.62
N TRP A 77 -9.19 -12.60 -13.87
CA TRP A 77 -10.35 -11.95 -14.47
C TRP A 77 -11.65 -12.73 -14.19
N ARG A 78 -12.70 -12.01 -13.77
CA ARG A 78 -14.02 -12.50 -13.34
C ARG A 78 -14.07 -13.25 -12.01
N ASP A 79 -12.95 -13.46 -11.33
CA ASP A 79 -13.00 -13.92 -9.95
C ASP A 79 -13.67 -12.84 -9.09
N ILE A 80 -14.46 -13.29 -8.12
CA ILE A 80 -14.97 -12.43 -7.06
C ILE A 80 -14.12 -12.68 -5.83
N VAL A 81 -13.45 -11.63 -5.35
CA VAL A 81 -12.65 -11.69 -4.12
C VAL A 81 -13.33 -10.91 -3.01
N THR A 82 -13.20 -11.41 -1.79
CA THR A 82 -13.65 -10.72 -0.58
C THR A 82 -12.43 -10.12 0.10
N VAL A 83 -12.38 -8.79 0.21
CA VAL A 83 -11.35 -8.08 0.97
C VAL A 83 -11.91 -7.73 2.35
N LYS A 84 -11.19 -8.14 3.39
CA LYS A 84 -11.51 -7.83 4.79
C LYS A 84 -10.47 -6.87 5.35
N THR A 85 -10.89 -5.93 6.19
CA THR A 85 -9.96 -5.02 6.89
C THR A 85 -10.41 -4.72 8.31
N TRP A 86 -9.44 -4.53 9.20
CA TRP A 86 -9.64 -4.09 10.58
C TRP A 86 -8.42 -3.29 11.05
N ILE A 87 -8.57 -2.54 12.14
CA ILE A 87 -7.46 -1.78 12.73
C ILE A 87 -6.80 -2.63 13.82
N ASN A 88 -5.49 -2.82 13.75
CA ASN A 88 -4.74 -3.49 14.80
C ASN A 88 -4.47 -2.53 15.95
N THR A 89 -3.92 -1.35 15.64
CA THR A 89 -3.56 -0.34 16.65
C THR A 89 -3.87 1.06 16.15
N MET A 90 -4.13 1.95 17.11
CA MET A 90 -4.26 3.39 16.94
C MET A 90 -3.53 4.04 18.12
N GLU A 91 -2.39 4.65 17.88
CA GLU A 91 -1.49 5.17 18.92
C GLU A 91 -0.99 6.58 18.54
N ASN A 92 -1.48 7.60 19.24
CA ASN A 92 -1.15 9.00 18.98
C ASN A 92 -1.38 9.39 17.50
N SER A 93 -0.30 9.46 16.72
CA SER A 93 -0.28 9.84 15.31
C SER A 93 -0.06 8.65 14.38
N ARG A 94 -0.16 7.40 14.87
CA ARG A 94 0.14 6.19 14.10
C ARG A 94 -1.00 5.19 14.16
N SER A 95 -1.21 4.46 13.07
CA SER A 95 -2.12 3.33 13.02
C SER A 95 -1.53 2.17 12.24
N VAL A 96 -1.75 0.96 12.73
CA VAL A 96 -1.49 -0.27 11.98
C VAL A 96 -2.82 -0.88 11.60
N ARG A 97 -3.00 -1.15 10.30
CA ARG A 97 -4.21 -1.75 9.73
C ARG A 97 -3.86 -3.03 9.01
N ALA A 98 -4.60 -4.09 9.32
CA ALA A 98 -4.52 -5.36 8.62
C ALA A 98 -5.60 -5.47 7.55
N LEU A 99 -5.27 -6.18 6.47
CA LEU A 99 -6.17 -6.55 5.40
C LEU A 99 -5.91 -7.98 4.95
N GLU A 100 -6.97 -8.67 4.51
CA GLU A 100 -6.88 -9.97 3.87
C GLU A 100 -7.71 -9.99 2.59
N MET A 101 -7.20 -10.63 1.55
CA MET A 101 -7.98 -10.98 0.36
C MET A 101 -8.27 -12.48 0.38
N HIS A 102 -9.54 -12.82 0.21
CA HIS A 102 -10.04 -14.18 0.16
C HIS A 102 -10.64 -14.47 -1.22
N LEU A 103 -10.38 -15.66 -1.74
CA LEU A 103 -10.98 -16.20 -2.95
C LEU A 103 -11.60 -17.56 -2.60
N ASN A 104 -12.89 -17.74 -2.88
CA ASN A 104 -13.63 -18.96 -2.55
C ASN A 104 -13.48 -19.36 -1.07
N GLY A 105 -13.50 -18.38 -0.16
CA GLY A 105 -13.36 -18.59 1.29
C GLY A 105 -11.93 -18.90 1.78
N LYS A 106 -10.94 -19.01 0.87
CA LYS A 106 -9.53 -19.21 1.22
C LYS A 106 -8.79 -17.87 1.18
N LYS A 107 -8.02 -17.58 2.24
CA LYS A 107 -7.08 -16.46 2.25
C LYS A 107 -5.98 -16.67 1.20
N ILE A 108 -5.83 -15.71 0.29
CA ILE A 108 -4.81 -15.72 -0.76
C ILE A 108 -3.80 -14.58 -0.61
N VAL A 109 -4.18 -13.47 0.04
CA VAL A 109 -3.28 -12.36 0.37
C VAL A 109 -3.48 -11.93 1.82
N GLY A 110 -2.38 -11.68 2.51
CA GLY A 110 -2.32 -11.02 3.82
C GLY A 110 -1.56 -9.70 3.71
N THR A 111 -2.00 -8.66 4.41
CA THR A 111 -1.37 -7.34 4.32
C THR A 111 -1.42 -6.60 5.65
N GLU A 112 -0.31 -5.98 6.02
CA GLU A 112 -0.26 -4.95 7.08
C GLU A 112 0.16 -3.61 6.47
N THR A 113 -0.55 -2.56 6.84
CA THR A 113 -0.29 -1.17 6.42
C THR A 113 -0.06 -0.29 7.64
N PHE A 114 0.90 0.63 7.54
CA PHE A 114 1.30 1.53 8.61
C PHE A 114 1.02 2.95 8.17
N TRP A 115 0.17 3.64 8.92
CA TRP A 115 -0.30 4.97 8.61
C TRP A 115 0.18 5.96 9.66
N ALA A 116 0.42 7.20 9.22
CA ALA A 116 0.67 8.33 10.09
C ALA A 116 -0.39 9.41 9.86
N VAL A 117 -0.88 10.02 10.94
CA VAL A 117 -1.63 11.27 10.88
C VAL A 117 -0.63 12.40 10.68
N PHE A 118 -0.85 13.17 9.61
CA PHE A 118 -0.01 14.30 9.26
C PHE A 118 -0.84 15.57 9.25
N ASN A 119 -0.35 16.63 9.90
CA ASN A 119 -0.96 17.94 9.81
C ASN A 119 -0.52 18.59 8.48
N THR A 120 -1.47 18.92 7.61
CA THR A 120 -1.24 19.40 6.24
C THR A 120 -0.75 20.85 6.20
N GLU A 121 -1.05 21.66 7.22
CA GLU A 121 -0.56 23.05 7.33
C GLU A 121 0.82 23.12 7.96
N LYS A 122 1.01 22.49 9.14
CA LYS A 122 2.26 22.49 9.90
C LYS A 122 3.32 21.56 9.29
N ARG A 123 2.92 20.71 8.34
CA ARG A 123 3.74 19.70 7.66
C ARG A 123 4.52 18.81 8.62
N ARG A 124 3.85 18.28 9.66
CA ARG A 124 4.44 17.36 10.65
C ARG A 124 3.42 16.38 11.21
N PRO A 125 3.86 15.23 11.75
CA PRO A 125 2.96 14.30 12.43
C PRO A 125 2.27 14.95 13.63
N GLU A 126 1.00 14.64 13.84
CA GLU A 126 0.16 15.14 14.94
C GLU A 126 -0.79 14.04 15.40
N ALA A 127 -1.22 14.04 16.66
CA ALA A 127 -2.18 13.03 17.14
C ALA A 127 -3.51 13.13 16.37
N LEU A 128 -4.18 12.00 16.16
CA LEU A 128 -5.51 11.99 15.54
C LEU A 128 -6.47 12.83 16.38
N THR A 129 -7.11 13.83 15.76
CA THR A 129 -8.08 14.70 16.45
C THR A 129 -9.46 14.07 16.52
N LEU A 130 -9.85 13.34 15.48
CA LEU A 130 -11.15 12.67 15.41
C LEU A 130 -11.25 11.56 16.48
N PRO A 131 -12.41 11.40 17.12
CA PRO A 131 -12.65 10.30 18.05
C PRO A 131 -12.62 8.96 17.31
N TYR A 132 -12.14 7.93 17.99
CA TYR A 132 -12.03 6.57 17.44
C TYR A 132 -12.36 5.49 18.47
N GLU A 133 -12.94 5.86 19.61
CA GLU A 133 -13.28 4.97 20.73
C GLU A 133 -14.35 3.92 20.34
N HIS A 134 -15.13 4.18 19.29
CA HIS A 134 -16.08 3.23 18.71
C HIS A 134 -15.43 2.14 17.87
N PHE A 135 -14.14 2.28 17.52
CA PHE A 135 -13.40 1.20 16.90
C PHE A 135 -12.95 0.19 17.96
N GLU A 136 -13.36 -1.05 17.79
CA GLU A 136 -12.68 -2.17 18.44
C GLU A 136 -11.35 -2.40 17.72
N LEU A 137 -10.25 -2.39 18.48
CA LEU A 137 -8.90 -2.63 17.96
C LEU A 137 -8.52 -4.10 18.15
N TYR A 138 -7.78 -4.65 17.18
CA TYR A 138 -7.37 -6.06 17.21
C TYR A 138 -5.84 -6.22 17.11
N PRO A 139 -5.05 -5.87 18.15
CA PRO A 139 -3.58 -5.89 18.11
C PRO A 139 -3.00 -7.24 17.66
N GLU A 140 -3.56 -8.33 18.19
CA GLU A 140 -3.11 -9.71 17.97
C GLU A 140 -3.63 -10.34 16.66
N LYS A 141 -4.63 -9.74 16.01
CA LYS A 141 -5.20 -10.27 14.78
C LYS A 141 -4.36 -9.83 13.59
N LYS A 142 -3.25 -10.53 13.36
CA LYS A 142 -2.29 -10.25 12.27
C LYS A 142 -2.75 -10.83 10.94
N ALA A 143 -2.52 -10.10 9.86
CA ALA A 143 -2.80 -10.59 8.51
C ALA A 143 -1.56 -11.15 7.80
N THR A 144 -0.35 -10.83 8.25
CA THR A 144 0.91 -11.40 7.73
C THR A 144 1.53 -12.34 8.75
N ILE A 145 2.31 -13.31 8.28
CA ILE A 145 3.06 -14.23 9.13
C ILE A 145 4.29 -13.52 9.69
N ALA A 146 5.04 -12.82 8.83
CA ALA A 146 6.19 -12.04 9.26
C ALA A 146 5.80 -10.56 9.48
N PRO A 147 6.47 -9.86 10.41
CA PRO A 147 6.32 -8.43 10.57
C PRO A 147 6.99 -7.68 9.41
N PHE A 148 6.68 -6.39 9.27
CA PHE A 148 7.44 -5.51 8.39
C PHE A 148 8.91 -5.44 8.80
N SER A 149 9.82 -5.67 7.86
CA SER A 149 11.27 -5.56 8.06
C SER A 149 11.83 -4.25 7.49
N LYS A 150 12.88 -3.71 8.11
CA LYS A 150 13.53 -2.52 7.56
C LYS A 150 14.27 -2.92 6.27
N ILE A 151 13.84 -2.35 5.14
CA ILE A 151 14.49 -2.56 3.84
C ILE A 151 15.92 -2.00 3.89
N ASN A 152 16.89 -2.82 3.50
CA ASN A 152 18.29 -2.40 3.43
C ASN A 152 18.59 -1.81 2.04
N ILE A 153 18.86 -0.51 1.99
CA ILE A 153 19.08 0.25 0.74
C ILE A 153 20.60 0.42 0.46
N SER A 154 21.49 -0.13 1.29
CA SER A 154 22.93 0.15 1.23
C SER A 154 23.73 -0.77 0.31
N ALA A 155 23.10 -1.56 -0.55
CA ALA A 155 23.78 -2.64 -1.25
C ALA A 155 24.50 -2.13 -2.52
N GLU A 156 25.79 -2.49 -2.65
CA GLU A 156 26.63 -2.14 -3.79
C GLU A 156 26.24 -2.98 -5.02
N LYS A 157 25.48 -2.35 -5.93
CA LYS A 157 25.21 -2.65 -7.34
C LYS A 157 23.93 -1.88 -7.64
N GLU A 158 24.04 -0.73 -8.29
CA GLU A 158 22.89 0.13 -8.63
C GLU A 158 22.82 0.23 -10.15
N GLU A 159 21.85 -0.46 -10.74
CA GLU A 159 21.37 -0.03 -12.05
C GLU A 159 20.51 1.22 -11.84
N LEU A 160 20.78 2.26 -12.63
CA LEU A 160 20.15 3.56 -12.49
C LEU A 160 19.14 3.76 -13.62
N PHE A 161 17.88 3.98 -13.25
CA PHE A 161 16.81 4.30 -14.18
C PHE A 161 16.25 5.68 -13.86
N GLU A 162 16.32 6.59 -14.83
CA GLU A 162 15.73 7.92 -14.68
C GLU A 162 14.22 7.86 -14.91
N LYS A 163 13.45 8.50 -14.02
CA LYS A 163 12.00 8.64 -14.16
C LYS A 163 11.61 10.09 -13.94
N THR A 164 10.83 10.63 -14.87
CA THR A 164 10.13 11.91 -14.68
C THR A 164 8.69 11.65 -14.23
N VAL A 165 8.24 12.34 -13.19
CA VAL A 165 6.84 12.28 -12.74
C VAL A 165 5.93 12.99 -13.73
N PHE A 166 4.96 12.26 -14.28
CA PHE A 166 3.97 12.78 -15.21
C PHE A 166 2.60 12.95 -14.56
N LEU A 167 1.71 13.66 -15.26
CA LEU A 167 0.35 13.92 -14.78
C LEU A 167 -0.42 12.65 -14.44
N SER A 168 -0.22 11.58 -15.21
CA SER A 168 -0.85 10.26 -15.00
C SER A 168 -0.37 9.52 -13.75
N ASP A 169 0.71 9.99 -13.13
CA ASP A 169 1.23 9.41 -11.90
C ASP A 169 0.55 9.99 -10.65
N LEU A 170 -0.15 11.11 -10.79
CA LEU A 170 -0.71 11.85 -9.66
C LEU A 170 -2.10 11.35 -9.27
N ASP A 171 -2.41 11.47 -7.98
CA ASP A 171 -3.74 11.27 -7.44
C ASP A 171 -4.49 12.59 -7.19
N ILE A 172 -5.65 12.49 -6.55
CA ILE A 172 -6.52 13.64 -6.25
C ILE A 172 -5.92 14.64 -5.26
N VAL A 173 -4.86 14.26 -4.53
CA VAL A 173 -4.14 15.16 -3.62
C VAL A 173 -2.89 15.76 -4.26
N ASN A 174 -2.73 15.60 -5.59
CA ASN A 174 -1.66 16.17 -6.41
C ASN A 174 -0.25 15.67 -6.04
N HIS A 175 -0.17 14.46 -5.49
CA HIS A 175 1.08 13.72 -5.27
C HIS A 175 1.08 12.43 -6.08
N VAL A 176 2.25 11.86 -6.30
CA VAL A 176 2.36 10.53 -6.92
C VAL A 176 1.59 9.51 -6.10
N ASN A 177 0.66 8.80 -6.73
CA ASN A 177 -0.12 7.76 -6.07
C ASN A 177 0.81 6.64 -5.58
N ASN A 178 0.56 6.11 -4.37
CA ASN A 178 1.37 5.06 -3.75
C ASN A 178 1.65 3.85 -4.66
N VAL A 179 0.70 3.44 -5.51
CA VAL A 179 0.89 2.27 -6.39
C VAL A 179 1.80 2.56 -7.59
N LYS A 180 2.05 3.83 -7.92
CA LYS A 180 2.93 4.22 -9.04
C LYS A 180 4.40 3.98 -8.72
N TYR A 181 4.81 4.15 -7.46
CA TYR A 181 6.15 3.75 -7.03
C TYR A 181 6.38 2.26 -7.24
N LEU A 182 5.39 1.43 -6.90
CA LEU A 182 5.43 -0.02 -7.15
C LEU A 182 5.45 -0.32 -8.66
N GLU A 183 4.59 0.34 -9.44
CA GLU A 183 4.52 0.18 -10.89
C GLU A 183 5.89 0.42 -11.55
N TRP A 184 6.54 1.55 -11.25
CA TRP A 184 7.84 1.87 -11.84
C TRP A 184 8.93 0.87 -11.48
N CYS A 185 8.91 0.30 -10.28
CA CYS A 185 9.86 -0.76 -9.92
C CYS A 185 9.53 -2.08 -10.61
N LEU A 186 8.25 -2.46 -10.73
CA LEU A 186 7.84 -3.71 -11.39
C LEU A 186 8.12 -3.69 -12.89
N ASP A 187 8.10 -2.51 -13.53
CA ASP A 187 8.48 -2.35 -14.95
C ASP A 187 9.95 -2.71 -15.22
N LEU A 188 10.79 -2.76 -14.19
CA LEU A 188 12.21 -3.14 -14.27
C LEU A 188 12.45 -4.63 -13.97
N VAL A 189 11.46 -5.32 -13.40
CA VAL A 189 11.56 -6.75 -13.07
C VAL A 189 11.38 -7.60 -14.33
N GLU A 190 12.12 -8.71 -14.43
CA GLU A 190 11.94 -9.67 -15.52
C GLU A 190 10.48 -10.12 -15.68
N GLU A 191 9.96 -10.06 -16.92
CA GLU A 191 8.57 -10.40 -17.23
C GLU A 191 8.17 -11.80 -16.73
N LYS A 192 9.09 -12.77 -16.81
CA LYS A 192 8.84 -14.15 -16.36
C LYS A 192 8.58 -14.22 -14.86
N THR A 193 9.36 -13.50 -14.05
CA THR A 193 9.17 -13.42 -12.59
C THR A 193 7.77 -12.91 -12.25
N ILE A 194 7.30 -11.90 -12.97
CA ILE A 194 5.97 -11.32 -12.81
C ILE A 194 4.88 -12.30 -13.27
N LEU A 195 4.98 -12.82 -14.49
CA LEU A 195 3.96 -13.65 -15.12
C LEU A 195 3.86 -15.07 -14.55
N ASN A 196 4.94 -15.61 -13.99
CA ASN A 196 4.94 -16.89 -13.28
C ASN A 196 4.50 -16.76 -11.81
N GLN A 197 4.21 -15.55 -11.34
CA GLN A 197 3.86 -15.25 -9.94
C GLN A 197 4.95 -15.69 -8.97
N GLU A 198 6.21 -15.36 -9.28
CA GLU A 198 7.35 -15.72 -8.44
C GLU A 198 7.49 -14.81 -7.21
N ILE A 199 6.76 -13.69 -7.15
CA ILE A 199 6.73 -12.82 -5.97
C ILE A 199 5.89 -13.48 -4.85
N LYS A 200 6.57 -13.89 -3.78
CA LYS A 200 5.95 -14.47 -2.57
C LYS A 200 5.47 -13.39 -1.60
N SER A 201 6.22 -12.32 -1.47
CA SER A 201 5.87 -11.18 -0.62
C SER A 201 6.61 -9.94 -1.05
N PHE A 202 6.11 -8.77 -0.66
CA PHE A 202 6.86 -7.53 -0.82
C PHE A 202 6.60 -6.54 0.31
N GLU A 203 7.56 -5.64 0.49
CA GLU A 203 7.53 -4.56 1.47
C GLU A 203 7.79 -3.23 0.79
N MET A 204 7.00 -2.23 1.13
CA MET A 204 7.12 -0.86 0.63
C MET A 204 7.32 0.10 1.80
N ASN A 205 8.23 1.04 1.65
CA ASN A 205 8.49 2.11 2.61
C ASN A 205 8.43 3.47 1.90
N PHE A 206 7.42 4.27 2.24
CA PHE A 206 7.19 5.61 1.71
C PHE A 206 7.79 6.64 2.68
N MET A 207 8.80 7.37 2.22
CA MET A 207 9.58 8.30 3.05
C MET A 207 9.32 9.77 2.68
N LYS A 208 9.06 10.04 1.40
CA LYS A 208 8.80 11.40 0.90
C LYS A 208 7.91 11.37 -0.33
N GLU A 209 6.93 12.27 -0.37
CA GLU A 209 6.03 12.48 -1.50
C GLU A 209 6.79 13.08 -2.70
N LEU A 210 6.39 12.70 -3.91
CA LEU A 210 6.84 13.24 -5.18
C LEU A 210 5.72 14.04 -5.85
N SER A 211 6.11 15.07 -6.59
CA SER A 211 5.21 16.01 -7.29
C SER A 211 5.42 15.99 -8.80
N LEU A 212 4.48 16.59 -9.54
CA LEU A 212 4.55 16.75 -10.99
C LEU A 212 5.91 17.30 -11.45
N LYS A 213 6.50 16.69 -12.47
CA LYS A 213 7.82 17.04 -13.05
C LYS A 213 9.02 16.79 -12.15
N ASP A 214 8.85 16.18 -10.97
CA ASP A 214 10.00 15.69 -10.22
C ASP A 214 10.79 14.71 -11.08
N GLN A 215 12.11 14.87 -11.07
CA GLN A 215 13.05 13.92 -11.64
C GLN A 215 13.59 13.04 -10.52
N VAL A 216 13.48 11.74 -10.70
CA VAL A 216 13.93 10.75 -9.72
C VAL A 216 14.77 9.68 -10.38
N VAL A 217 15.61 9.05 -9.57
CA VAL A 217 16.43 7.91 -9.97
C VAL A 217 15.96 6.69 -9.20
N ILE A 218 15.64 5.64 -9.94
CA ILE A 218 15.33 4.31 -9.40
C ILE A 218 16.63 3.52 -9.41
N HIS A 219 16.99 3.00 -8.25
CA HIS A 219 18.14 2.14 -8.03
C HIS A 219 17.64 0.73 -7.82
N GLU A 220 18.17 -0.21 -8.60
CA GLU A 220 17.90 -1.64 -8.42
C GLU A 220 19.12 -2.35 -7.82
N ASN A 221 18.89 -3.17 -6.79
CA ASN A 221 19.86 -4.09 -6.24
C ASN A 221 19.31 -5.52 -6.20
N VAL A 222 20.04 -6.43 -6.86
CA VAL A 222 19.66 -7.83 -7.01
C VAL A 222 20.50 -8.70 -6.08
N SER A 223 19.83 -9.49 -5.23
CA SER A 223 20.42 -10.60 -4.48
C SER A 223 19.86 -11.94 -4.98
N GLU A 224 20.41 -13.07 -4.54
CA GLU A 224 19.95 -14.40 -4.95
C GLU A 224 18.48 -14.69 -4.57
N GLU A 225 17.95 -14.06 -3.50
CA GLU A 225 16.61 -14.36 -2.95
C GLU A 225 15.65 -13.15 -2.96
N SER A 226 16.14 -11.95 -3.27
CA SER A 226 15.34 -10.72 -3.21
C SER A 226 15.77 -9.67 -4.22
N LEU A 227 14.79 -8.90 -4.73
CA LEU A 227 15.02 -7.68 -5.49
C LEU A 227 14.72 -6.49 -4.60
N VAL A 228 15.67 -5.58 -4.45
CA VAL A 228 15.51 -4.35 -3.67
C VAL A 228 15.58 -3.15 -4.59
N PHE A 229 14.59 -2.26 -4.49
CA PHE A 229 14.58 -1.00 -5.20
C PHE A 229 14.59 0.17 -4.21
N SER A 230 15.23 1.25 -4.60
CA SER A 230 15.07 2.54 -3.94
C SER A 230 14.83 3.65 -4.97
N ILE A 231 14.04 4.65 -4.60
CA ILE A 231 13.76 5.80 -5.46
C ILE A 231 14.25 7.04 -4.74
N THR A 232 15.10 7.81 -5.42
CA THR A 232 15.76 8.99 -4.86
C THR A 232 15.41 10.24 -5.65
N LYS A 233 15.27 11.37 -4.95
CA LYS A 233 15.17 12.72 -5.51
C LYS A 233 16.24 13.58 -4.85
N GLU A 234 17.13 14.17 -5.64
CA GLU A 234 18.26 14.98 -5.11
C GLU A 234 19.03 14.21 -4.01
N GLU A 235 19.40 12.96 -4.29
CA GLU A 235 20.11 12.03 -3.38
C GLU A 235 19.35 11.63 -2.10
N LYS A 236 18.10 12.09 -1.92
CA LYS A 236 17.28 11.72 -0.77
C LYS A 236 16.34 10.58 -1.13
N ASN A 237 16.31 9.55 -0.28
CA ASN A 237 15.38 8.44 -0.39
C ASN A 237 13.92 8.91 -0.24
N CYS A 238 13.11 8.63 -1.26
CA CYS A 238 11.67 8.90 -1.31
C CYS A 238 10.85 7.63 -1.10
N PHE A 239 11.31 6.50 -1.65
CA PHE A 239 10.64 5.22 -1.57
C PHE A 239 11.66 4.07 -1.56
N ALA A 240 11.29 2.95 -0.94
CA ALA A 240 12.02 1.70 -1.06
C ALA A 240 11.04 0.53 -1.18
N LEU A 241 11.42 -0.47 -1.97
CA LEU A 241 10.68 -1.71 -2.21
C LEU A 241 11.62 -2.89 -2.02
N GLN A 242 11.15 -3.94 -1.35
CA GLN A 242 11.82 -5.24 -1.35
C GLN A 242 10.82 -6.29 -1.83
N LEU A 243 11.15 -6.99 -2.90
CA LEU A 243 10.44 -8.15 -3.41
C LEU A 243 11.16 -9.41 -2.93
N ASN A 244 10.44 -10.32 -2.28
CA ASN A 244 10.95 -11.64 -1.91
C ASN A 244 10.37 -12.67 -2.88
N LEU A 245 11.25 -13.41 -3.55
CA LEU A 245 10.87 -14.38 -4.56
C LEU A 245 10.58 -15.76 -3.93
N LYS A 246 10.04 -16.68 -4.73
CA LYS A 246 9.65 -18.05 -4.32
C LYS A 246 10.82 -19.02 -4.31
#